data_AF-A0A8T5AHB3-F1
#
_entry.id   AF-A0A8T5AHB3-F1
#
_cell.length_a   1.000
_cell.length_b   1.000
_cell.length_c   1.000
_cell.angle_alpha   90.00
_cell.angle_beta   90.00
_cell.angle_gamma   90.00
#
_symmetry.space_group_name_H-M   'P 1'
#
loop_
_entity.id
_entity.type
_entity.pdbx_description
1 polymer ?
#
loop_
_entity_poly.entity_id
_entity_poly.type
_entity_poly.pdbx_seq_one_letter_code
_entity_poly.pdbx_strand_id
1 'polypeptide(L)'
;TDIFADVFKFTPPQAYMFREALHSAYKKSKQSKGFSELPTLSSILQEIGSMPIRSAYDNETKLALLRRIKPLTEGQAGMALNVSSPIDLEFLLRNFISIELGHFKEEEVRKIFTSILLKLIYDYWTERAPSKLQHVTVIEESRSIVPARRLEDPPSIGERMISELRKFGEGLIIISQFPTQISREILKNAATRICHEVKTEDDQAILKGAMKLTDDQASYLHYLKPGEALINLPLIPYAFPIYVEPERAFSQLSDDQLKSEMQRRFYGKPQEIELLKPQPRSSLSRLAMSVKLYQLLRKHEKLNLNQLQEALGLSTQAFLQEVLPCLDELVVTGKVKKFLGEDGKSYYRATETGTLDGNAF
;
A
#
# COMPACT_ATOMS: atom_id res chain seq x y z
N THR A 1 2.99 17.86 9.22
CA THR A 1 3.52 18.34 10.52
C THR A 1 3.42 17.25 11.58
N ASP A 2 2.27 16.61 11.73
CA ASP A 2 2.00 15.68 12.84
C ASP A 2 2.98 14.50 12.91
N ILE A 3 3.39 13.93 11.77
CA ILE A 3 4.41 12.86 11.74
C ILE A 3 5.72 13.30 12.43
N PHE A 4 6.23 14.48 12.07
CA PHE A 4 7.47 15.01 12.66
C PHE A 4 7.28 15.33 14.14
N ALA A 5 6.12 15.88 14.51
CA ALA A 5 5.81 16.20 15.89
C ALA A 5 5.72 14.94 16.75
N ASP A 6 5.17 13.84 16.24
CA ASP A 6 5.07 12.58 16.96
C ASP A 6 6.42 11.86 17.07
N VAL A 7 7.20 11.77 15.98
CA VAL A 7 8.49 11.06 16.00
C VAL A 7 9.53 11.82 16.82
N PHE A 8 9.69 13.12 16.61
CA PHE A 8 10.67 13.92 17.34
C PHE A 8 10.15 14.46 18.68
N LYS A 9 8.89 14.23 19.03
CA LYS A 9 8.25 14.79 20.23
C LYS A 9 8.42 16.31 20.29
N PHE A 10 7.87 16.99 19.28
CA PHE A 10 7.91 18.46 19.23
C PHE A 10 7.11 19.06 20.39
N THR A 11 7.66 20.11 21.01
CA THR A 11 6.88 20.98 21.90
C THR A 11 5.85 21.77 21.09
N PRO A 12 4.77 22.30 21.69
CA PRO A 12 3.78 23.10 20.94
C PRO A 12 4.39 24.27 20.17
N PRO A 13 5.38 25.03 20.71
CA PRO A 13 6.07 26.07 19.95
C PRO A 13 6.91 25.54 18.78
N GLN A 14 7.59 24.40 18.95
CA GLN A 14 8.32 23.75 17.86
C GLN A 14 7.37 23.30 16.74
N ALA A 15 6.24 22.69 17.08
CA ALA A 15 5.24 22.27 16.11
C ALA A 15 4.63 23.46 15.36
N TYR A 16 4.34 24.55 16.06
CA TYR A 16 3.87 25.80 15.46
C TYR A 16 4.89 26.38 14.48
N MET A 17 6.14 26.57 14.93
CA MET A 17 7.21 27.14 14.10
C MET A 17 7.51 26.27 12.87
N PHE A 18 7.54 24.95 13.04
CA PHE A 18 7.71 24.02 11.91
C PHE A 18 6.56 24.10 10.90
N ARG A 19 5.31 24.22 11.38
CA ARG A 19 4.13 24.38 10.51
C ARG A 19 4.19 25.68 9.71
N GLU A 20 4.56 26.79 10.34
CA GLU A 20 4.71 28.08 9.65
C GLU A 20 5.81 28.01 8.58
N ALA A 21 6.93 27.34 8.88
CA ALA A 21 8.01 27.13 7.92
C ALA A 21 7.54 26.29 6.72
N LEU A 22 6.81 25.21 6.99
CA LEU A 22 6.21 24.36 5.96
C LEU A 22 5.28 25.17 5.06
N HIS A 23 4.34 25.92 5.64
CA HIS A 23 3.42 26.77 4.88
C HIS A 23 4.14 27.82 4.02
N SER A 24 5.16 28.47 4.57
CA SER A 24 5.98 29.44 3.84
C SER A 24 6.70 28.80 2.65
N ALA A 25 7.31 27.62 2.85
CA ALA A 25 8.01 26.89 1.79
C ALA A 25 7.06 26.50 0.63
N TYR A 26 5.87 25.97 0.96
CA TYR A 26 4.85 25.65 -0.05
C TYR A 26 4.34 26.90 -0.79
N LYS A 27 4.16 28.02 -0.09
CA LYS A 27 3.74 29.28 -0.72
C LYS A 27 4.78 29.79 -1.70
N LYS A 28 6.07 29.75 -1.34
CA LYS A 28 7.19 30.15 -2.22
C LYS A 28 7.30 29.25 -3.45
N SER A 29 7.23 27.93 -3.27
CA SER A 29 7.23 26.95 -4.37
C SER A 29 6.10 27.21 -5.38
N LYS A 30 4.89 27.54 -4.92
CA LYS A 30 3.76 27.90 -5.81
C LYS A 30 3.96 29.22 -6.57
N GLN A 31 4.77 30.14 -6.06
CA GLN A 31 5.00 31.46 -6.66
C GLN A 31 6.17 31.47 -7.66
N SER A 32 7.16 30.60 -7.46
CA SER A 32 8.21 30.34 -8.46
C SER A 32 7.61 29.68 -9.70
N LYS A 33 7.78 30.33 -10.85
CA LYS A 33 7.15 30.02 -12.16
C LYS A 33 7.15 28.52 -12.51
N GLY A 34 5.95 27.95 -12.58
CA GLY A 34 5.61 26.76 -13.36
C GLY A 34 5.68 25.43 -12.60
N PHE A 35 4.68 25.13 -11.75
CA PHE A 35 4.20 23.79 -11.32
C PHE A 35 5.18 22.64 -10.98
N SER A 36 6.50 22.81 -11.03
CA SER A 36 7.39 21.66 -11.27
C SER A 36 8.07 21.09 -10.04
N GLU A 37 8.19 21.81 -8.93
CA GLU A 37 8.97 21.32 -7.77
C GLU A 37 8.28 21.59 -6.44
N LEU A 38 7.91 20.51 -5.75
CA LEU A 38 7.44 20.55 -4.36
C LEU A 38 8.60 21.00 -3.45
N PRO A 39 8.31 21.69 -2.32
CA PRO A 39 9.36 22.11 -1.41
C PRO A 39 10.06 20.89 -0.78
N THR A 40 11.37 21.00 -0.61
CA THR A 40 12.19 19.96 0.02
C THR A 40 12.39 20.25 1.52
N LEU A 41 12.97 19.29 2.25
CA LEU A 41 13.35 19.51 3.65
C LEU A 41 14.40 20.62 3.79
N SER A 42 15.31 20.79 2.82
CA SER A 42 16.23 21.93 2.76
C SER A 42 15.48 23.25 2.61
N SER A 43 14.42 23.31 1.80
CA SER A 43 13.57 24.51 1.70
C SER A 43 12.97 24.85 3.06
N ILE A 44 12.44 23.85 3.78
CA ILE A 44 11.85 24.03 5.11
C ILE A 44 12.92 24.46 6.13
N LEU A 45 14.10 23.85 6.09
CA LEU A 45 15.25 24.19 6.95
C LEU A 45 15.68 25.65 6.74
N GLN A 46 15.71 26.12 5.48
CA GLN A 46 15.99 27.51 5.14
C GLN A 46 14.90 28.45 5.68
N GLU A 47 13.62 28.09 5.55
CA GLU A 47 12.53 28.88 6.11
C GLU A 47 12.67 29.05 7.62
N ILE A 48 12.90 27.96 8.36
CA ILE A 48 13.16 28.00 9.81
C ILE A 48 14.36 28.89 10.11
N GLY A 49 15.46 28.73 9.37
CA GLY A 49 16.68 29.54 9.49
C GLY A 49 16.46 31.04 9.27
N SER A 50 15.51 31.40 8.43
CA SER A 50 15.18 32.81 8.11
C SER A 50 14.20 33.47 9.08
N MET A 51 13.54 32.70 9.96
CA MET A 51 12.54 33.26 10.88
C MET A 51 13.17 34.26 11.85
N PRO A 52 12.49 35.40 12.11
CA PRO A 52 12.98 36.41 13.03
C PRO A 52 12.99 35.90 14.46
N ILE A 53 14.06 36.19 15.20
CA ILE A 53 14.20 35.83 16.61
C ILE A 53 13.60 36.98 17.43
N ARG A 54 12.48 36.73 18.11
CA ARG A 54 11.82 37.74 18.96
C ARG A 54 12.20 37.63 20.43
N SER A 55 12.71 36.47 20.84
CA SER A 55 13.13 36.18 22.21
C SER A 55 14.22 35.11 22.26
N ALA A 56 14.88 34.97 23.41
CA ALA A 56 15.81 33.85 23.65
C ALA A 56 15.11 32.48 23.53
N TYR A 57 13.84 32.39 23.96
CA TYR A 57 13.03 31.18 23.85
C TYR A 57 12.73 30.81 22.39
N ASP A 58 12.43 31.80 21.54
CA ASP A 58 12.25 31.59 20.10
C ASP A 58 13.54 31.09 19.44
N ASN A 59 14.68 31.64 19.86
CA ASN A 59 15.98 31.21 19.35
C ASN A 59 16.25 29.74 19.71
N GLU A 60 16.01 29.33 20.96
CA GLU A 60 16.22 27.93 21.37
C GLU A 60 15.26 26.98 20.62
N THR A 61 14.00 27.38 20.46
CA THR A 61 13.01 26.63 19.66
C THR A 61 13.48 26.43 18.23
N LYS A 62 13.97 27.49 17.60
CA LYS A 62 14.53 27.48 16.24
C LYS A 62 15.74 26.57 16.14
N LEU A 63 16.72 26.73 17.04
CA LEU A 63 17.94 25.91 17.03
C LEU A 63 17.63 24.42 17.26
N ALA A 64 16.69 24.10 18.15
CA ALA A 64 16.24 22.73 18.38
C ALA A 64 15.62 22.10 17.12
N LEU A 65 14.78 22.85 16.39
CA LEU A 65 14.24 22.38 15.11
C LEU A 65 15.34 22.18 14.07
N LEU A 66 16.25 23.14 13.91
CA LEU A 66 17.35 23.04 12.94
C LEU A 66 18.22 21.81 13.21
N ARG A 67 18.56 21.51 14.47
CA ARG A 67 19.33 20.31 14.85
C ARG A 67 18.62 18.99 14.52
N ARG A 68 17.28 18.97 14.55
CA ARG A 68 16.46 17.77 14.26
C ARG A 68 16.19 17.57 12.78
N ILE A 69 15.97 18.66 12.03
CA ILE A 69 15.65 18.59 10.60
C ILE A 69 16.91 18.48 9.73
N LYS A 70 18.03 19.11 10.12
CA LYS A 70 19.27 19.09 9.33
C LYS A 70 19.75 17.68 8.98
N PRO A 71 19.77 16.69 9.91
CA PRO A 71 20.16 15.32 9.57
C PRO A 71 19.30 14.68 8.46
N LEU A 72 18.04 15.09 8.32
CA LEU A 72 17.14 14.60 7.27
C LEU A 72 17.44 15.19 5.89
N THR A 73 18.32 16.18 5.81
CA THR A 73 18.73 16.84 4.56
C THR A 73 20.09 16.38 4.05
N GLU A 74 20.80 15.56 4.82
CA GLU A 74 22.19 15.18 4.58
C GLU A 74 22.34 13.66 4.40
N GLY A 75 23.38 13.23 3.68
CA GLY A 75 23.70 11.82 3.47
C GLY A 75 22.55 11.01 2.86
N GLN A 76 22.38 9.77 3.32
CA GLN A 76 21.36 8.85 2.82
C GLN A 76 19.94 9.30 3.20
N ALA A 77 19.75 9.89 4.38
CA ALA A 77 18.47 10.45 4.80
C ALA A 77 18.02 11.58 3.86
N GLY A 78 18.96 12.47 3.50
CA GLY A 78 18.75 13.50 2.48
C GLY A 78 18.36 12.92 1.13
N MET A 79 19.07 11.90 0.65
CA MET A 79 18.73 11.25 -0.63
C MET A 79 17.30 10.67 -0.66
N ALA A 80 16.79 10.21 0.48
CA ALA A 80 15.47 9.60 0.58
C ALA A 80 14.34 10.61 0.85
N LEU A 81 14.60 11.65 1.65
CA LEU A 81 13.56 12.55 2.18
C LEU A 81 13.65 13.98 1.62
N ASN A 82 14.80 14.40 1.12
CA ASN A 82 15.06 15.77 0.66
C ASN A 82 14.95 15.91 -0.86
N VAL A 83 13.92 15.31 -1.44
CA VAL A 83 13.69 15.26 -2.89
C VAL A 83 12.53 16.18 -3.29
N SER A 84 12.61 16.77 -4.49
CA SER A 84 11.55 17.64 -5.04
C SER A 84 10.53 16.86 -5.87
N SER A 85 10.89 15.66 -6.33
CA SER A 85 10.01 14.77 -7.08
C SER A 85 9.30 13.77 -6.16
N PRO A 86 7.98 13.55 -6.35
CA PRO A 86 7.26 12.54 -5.59
C PRO A 86 7.64 11.13 -6.05
N ILE A 87 7.44 10.16 -5.17
CA ILE A 87 7.55 8.72 -5.48
C ILE A 87 6.38 8.34 -6.41
N ASP A 88 6.65 7.50 -7.41
CA ASP A 88 5.60 6.86 -8.21
C ASP A 88 4.87 5.81 -7.37
N LEU A 89 3.78 6.23 -6.73
CA LEU A 89 2.94 5.36 -5.89
C LEU A 89 2.23 4.28 -6.72
N GLU A 90 1.92 4.54 -7.98
CA GLU A 90 1.28 3.54 -8.85
C GLU A 90 2.27 2.40 -9.13
N PHE A 91 3.53 2.73 -9.43
CA PHE A 91 4.60 1.74 -9.55
C PHE A 91 4.81 1.00 -8.24
N LEU A 92 4.90 1.70 -7.12
CA LEU A 92 5.15 1.08 -5.82
C LEU A 92 4.06 0.08 -5.44
N LEU A 93 2.78 0.47 -5.58
CA LEU A 93 1.63 -0.32 -5.11
C LEU A 93 1.21 -1.44 -6.08
N ARG A 94 1.67 -1.42 -7.34
CA ARG A 94 1.38 -2.48 -8.31
C ARG A 94 2.47 -3.53 -8.44
N ASN A 95 3.60 -3.31 -7.81
CA ASN A 95 4.75 -4.20 -7.89
C ASN A 95 5.09 -4.76 -6.51
N PHE A 96 5.71 -5.93 -6.50
CA PHE A 96 6.38 -6.49 -5.35
C PHE A 96 7.66 -5.69 -5.12
N ILE A 97 7.61 -4.78 -4.15
CA ILE A 97 8.73 -3.91 -3.78
C ILE A 97 9.15 -4.25 -2.35
N SER A 98 10.44 -4.55 -2.19
CA SER A 98 11.09 -4.62 -0.88
C SER A 98 11.87 -3.34 -0.65
N ILE A 99 11.67 -2.70 0.50
CA ILE A 99 12.36 -1.46 0.88
C ILE A 99 13.28 -1.76 2.05
N GLU A 100 14.58 -1.76 1.79
CA GLU A 100 15.59 -1.93 2.83
C GLU A 100 15.82 -0.61 3.58
N LEU A 101 15.60 -0.64 4.90
CA LEU A 101 15.82 0.50 5.78
C LEU A 101 17.12 0.39 6.60
N GLY A 102 17.89 -0.69 6.43
CA GLY A 102 19.11 -0.96 7.20
C GLY A 102 20.21 0.08 7.02
N HIS A 103 20.17 0.82 5.91
CA HIS A 103 21.10 1.92 5.62
C HIS A 103 20.89 3.13 6.54
N PHE A 104 19.66 3.38 7.01
CA PHE A 104 19.39 4.45 7.98
C PHE A 104 19.84 4.04 9.38
N LYS A 105 20.88 4.70 9.88
CA LYS A 105 21.43 4.42 11.22
C LYS A 105 20.53 4.95 12.33
N GLU A 106 19.94 6.12 12.12
CA GLU A 106 19.08 6.78 13.09
C GLU A 106 17.68 6.17 13.09
N GLU A 107 17.16 5.85 14.27
CA GLU A 107 15.81 5.29 14.43
C GLU A 107 14.72 6.29 14.04
N GLU A 108 14.92 7.57 14.33
CA GLU A 108 13.99 8.64 13.98
C GLU A 108 13.86 8.82 12.47
N VAL A 109 14.95 8.65 11.72
CA VAL A 109 14.94 8.71 10.25
C VAL A 109 14.10 7.58 9.68
N ARG A 110 14.33 6.35 10.15
CA ARG A 110 13.52 5.17 9.76
C ARG A 110 12.04 5.37 10.07
N LYS A 111 11.72 5.86 11.27
CA LYS A 111 10.34 6.15 11.69
C LYS A 111 9.68 7.20 10.80
N ILE A 112 10.37 8.29 10.51
CA ILE A 112 9.84 9.36 9.65
C ILE A 112 9.61 8.84 8.23
N PHE A 113 10.60 8.16 7.66
CA PHE A 113 10.50 7.61 6.31
C PHE A 113 9.32 6.66 6.17
N THR A 114 9.23 5.65 7.04
CA THR A 114 8.14 4.67 7.00
C THR A 114 6.78 5.30 7.30
N SER A 115 6.71 6.28 8.20
CA SER A 115 5.46 7.01 8.48
C SER A 115 5.00 7.86 7.30
N ILE A 116 5.92 8.50 6.58
CA ILE A 116 5.61 9.24 5.35
C ILE A 116 5.12 8.27 4.28
N LEU A 117 5.80 7.14 4.08
CA LEU A 117 5.38 6.15 3.10
C LEU A 117 3.97 5.62 3.40
N LEU A 118 3.69 5.24 4.65
CA LEU A 118 2.35 4.80 5.05
C LEU A 118 1.30 5.89 4.86
N LYS A 119 1.65 7.16 5.12
CA LYS A 119 0.75 8.29 4.86
C LYS A 119 0.46 8.46 3.38
N LEU A 120 1.46 8.32 2.50
CA LEU A 120 1.27 8.37 1.06
C LEU A 120 0.36 7.23 0.56
N ILE A 121 0.55 6.01 1.08
CA ILE A 121 -0.31 4.86 0.79
C ILE A 121 -1.74 5.12 1.26
N TYR A 122 -1.89 5.65 2.47
CA TYR A 122 -3.18 6.05 3.03
C TYR A 122 -3.90 7.07 2.15
N ASP A 123 -3.22 8.14 1.73
CA ASP A 123 -3.82 9.18 0.91
C ASP A 123 -4.21 8.62 -0.48
N TYR A 124 -3.32 7.82 -1.09
CA TYR A 124 -3.56 7.18 -2.38
C TYR A 124 -4.82 6.31 -2.40
N TRP A 125 -5.03 5.51 -1.35
CA TRP A 125 -6.19 4.61 -1.25
C TRP A 125 -7.46 5.32 -0.79
N THR A 126 -7.34 6.33 0.08
CA THR A 126 -8.50 7.11 0.54
C THR A 126 -9.15 7.86 -0.62
N GLU A 127 -8.35 8.38 -1.57
CA GLU A 127 -8.86 9.02 -2.79
C GLU A 127 -9.60 8.05 -3.73
N ARG A 128 -9.19 6.78 -3.77
CA ARG A 128 -9.76 5.76 -4.68
C ARG A 128 -10.89 4.94 -4.05
N ALA A 129 -10.87 4.80 -2.72
CA ALA A 129 -11.82 4.07 -1.90
C ALA A 129 -12.24 2.68 -2.46
N PRO A 130 -11.31 1.79 -2.81
CA PRO A 130 -11.67 0.47 -3.31
C PRO A 130 -12.27 -0.39 -2.19
N SER A 131 -13.22 -1.27 -2.54
CA SER A 131 -13.95 -2.11 -1.59
C SER A 131 -13.40 -3.53 -1.42
N LYS A 132 -12.40 -3.90 -2.23
CA LYS A 132 -11.75 -5.21 -2.22
C LYS A 132 -10.26 -5.03 -1.97
N LEU A 133 -9.60 -6.08 -1.46
CA LEU A 133 -8.14 -6.12 -1.32
C LEU A 133 -7.47 -5.75 -2.65
N GLN A 134 -6.60 -4.74 -2.61
CA GLN A 134 -5.81 -4.23 -3.74
C GLN A 134 -4.32 -4.48 -3.55
N HIS A 135 -3.83 -4.31 -2.33
CA HIS A 135 -2.41 -4.34 -2.02
C HIS A 135 -2.19 -4.86 -0.60
N VAL A 136 -0.99 -5.39 -0.34
CA VAL A 136 -0.58 -5.88 0.99
C VAL A 136 0.75 -5.25 1.34
N THR A 137 0.80 -4.49 2.45
CA THR A 137 2.03 -3.97 3.03
C THR A 137 2.50 -4.88 4.17
N VAL A 138 3.78 -5.26 4.14
CA VAL A 138 4.44 -6.00 5.22
C VAL A 138 5.37 -5.06 6.00
N ILE A 139 5.26 -5.05 7.33
CA ILE A 139 6.02 -4.15 8.22
C ILE A 139 6.79 -4.99 9.25
N GLU A 140 8.12 -5.03 9.16
CA GLU A 140 8.98 -5.81 10.05
C GLU A 140 9.22 -5.15 11.43
N GLU A 141 9.51 -3.85 11.44
CA GLU A 141 9.81 -3.10 12.67
C GLU A 141 8.58 -2.32 13.16
N SER A 142 7.50 -3.06 13.41
CA SER A 142 6.18 -2.46 13.63
C SER A 142 6.05 -1.57 14.87
N ARG A 143 6.87 -1.78 15.93
CA ARG A 143 6.92 -0.87 17.09
C ARG A 143 7.33 0.56 16.72
N SER A 144 8.00 0.75 15.58
CA SER A 144 8.33 2.08 15.08
C SER A 144 7.10 2.84 14.58
N ILE A 145 6.08 2.13 14.11
CA ILE A 145 4.85 2.70 13.52
C ILE A 145 3.68 2.65 14.49
N VAL A 146 3.53 1.55 15.23
CA VAL A 146 2.45 1.31 16.17
C VAL A 146 3.01 0.86 17.53
N PRO A 147 3.76 1.74 18.21
CA PRO A 147 4.35 1.42 19.51
C PRO A 147 3.27 1.14 20.55
N ALA A 148 3.63 0.35 21.56
CA ALA A 148 2.82 0.24 22.77
C ALA A 148 2.67 1.62 23.44
N ARG A 149 1.45 1.89 23.91
CA ARG A 149 1.07 3.10 24.64
C ARG A 149 0.09 2.77 25.75
N ARG A 150 -0.11 3.71 26.67
CA ARG A 150 -1.20 3.59 27.64
C ARG A 150 -2.55 3.80 26.95
N LEU A 151 -3.62 3.24 27.51
CA LEU A 151 -4.93 3.32 26.88
C LEU A 151 -5.50 4.75 26.91
N GLU A 152 -5.11 5.53 27.92
CA GLU A 152 -5.45 6.94 28.07
C GLU A 152 -4.72 7.87 27.10
N ASP A 153 -3.56 7.44 26.56
CA ASP A 153 -2.83 8.21 25.57
C ASP A 153 -3.58 8.17 24.24
N PRO A 154 -3.63 9.28 23.47
CA PRO A 154 -4.29 9.29 22.17
C PRO A 154 -3.64 8.27 21.21
N PRO A 155 -4.42 7.64 20.32
CA PRO A 155 -3.87 6.75 19.29
C PRO A 155 -2.83 7.47 18.44
N SER A 156 -1.70 6.81 18.23
CA SER A 156 -0.65 7.25 17.32
C SER A 156 -1.20 7.40 15.89
N ILE A 157 -0.48 8.18 15.08
CA ILE A 157 -0.87 8.38 13.68
C ILE A 157 -0.86 7.04 12.93
N GLY A 158 0.12 6.17 13.21
CA GLY A 158 0.20 4.82 12.66
C GLY A 158 -1.03 3.97 12.99
N GLU A 159 -1.48 3.96 14.25
CA GLU A 159 -2.69 3.20 14.64
C GLU A 159 -3.93 3.66 13.88
N ARG A 160 -4.12 4.99 13.75
CA ARG A 160 -5.26 5.56 13.02
C ARG A 160 -5.21 5.20 11.54
N MET A 161 -4.05 5.38 10.90
CA MET A 161 -3.86 5.05 9.49
C MET A 161 -4.14 3.57 9.22
N ILE A 162 -3.59 2.67 10.04
CA ILE A 162 -3.76 1.21 9.88
C ILE A 162 -5.23 0.79 10.06
N SER A 163 -5.93 1.35 11.06
CA SER A 163 -7.34 1.04 11.31
C SER A 163 -8.24 1.41 10.13
N GLU A 164 -7.93 2.51 9.44
CA GLU A 164 -8.71 3.00 8.32
C GLU A 164 -8.33 2.36 6.98
N LEU A 165 -7.04 2.08 6.75
CA LEU A 165 -6.51 1.45 5.53
C LEU A 165 -7.23 0.15 5.17
N ARG A 166 -7.64 -0.64 6.18
CA ARG A 166 -8.43 -1.86 5.98
C ARG A 166 -9.72 -1.63 5.18
N LYS A 167 -10.36 -0.45 5.33
CA LYS A 167 -11.62 -0.11 4.63
C LYS A 167 -11.39 0.14 3.14
N PHE A 168 -10.15 0.46 2.76
CA PHE A 168 -9.75 0.89 1.42
C PHE A 168 -8.90 -0.17 0.71
N GLY A 169 -9.15 -1.46 1.00
CA GLY A 169 -8.50 -2.54 0.27
C GLY A 169 -7.01 -2.73 0.55
N GLU A 170 -6.46 -2.12 1.60
CA GLU A 170 -5.07 -2.33 2.02
C GLU A 170 -5.00 -3.42 3.09
N GLY A 171 -4.32 -4.53 2.77
CA GLY A 171 -3.96 -5.57 3.72
C GLY A 171 -2.66 -5.22 4.44
N LEU A 172 -2.59 -5.51 5.73
CA LEU A 172 -1.39 -5.25 6.52
C LEU A 172 -0.92 -6.52 7.22
N ILE A 173 0.36 -6.85 7.01
CA ILE A 173 1.07 -7.88 7.75
C ILE A 173 2.06 -7.16 8.66
N ILE A 174 1.84 -7.32 9.96
CA ILE A 174 2.67 -6.69 10.99
C ILE A 174 3.49 -7.80 11.64
N ILE A 175 4.80 -7.67 11.53
CA ILE A 175 5.75 -8.56 12.18
C ILE A 175 6.32 -7.79 13.37
N SER A 176 6.52 -8.49 14.48
CA SER A 176 7.07 -7.92 15.71
C SER A 176 7.75 -9.01 16.51
N GLN A 177 8.86 -8.66 17.15
CA GLN A 177 9.57 -9.57 18.05
C GLN A 177 8.84 -9.73 19.39
N PHE A 178 8.22 -8.66 19.90
CA PHE A 178 7.64 -8.63 21.24
C PHE A 178 6.24 -8.01 21.22
N PRO A 179 5.17 -8.80 21.46
CA PRO A 179 3.81 -8.31 21.62
C PRO A 179 3.64 -7.15 22.61
N THR A 180 4.46 -7.10 23.67
CA THR A 180 4.49 -6.02 24.66
C THR A 180 4.89 -4.66 24.09
N GLN A 181 5.58 -4.63 22.95
CA GLN A 181 6.14 -3.40 22.36
C GLN A 181 5.24 -2.78 21.27
N ILE A 182 4.15 -3.45 20.91
CA ILE A 182 3.19 -3.01 19.89
C ILE A 182 1.84 -2.66 20.51
N SER A 183 1.10 -1.81 19.80
CA SER A 183 -0.23 -1.39 20.22
C SER A 183 -1.17 -2.58 20.46
N ARG A 184 -1.80 -2.58 21.64
CA ARG A 184 -2.86 -3.56 21.99
C ARG A 184 -4.06 -3.47 21.05
N GLU A 185 -4.33 -2.30 20.48
CA GLU A 185 -5.44 -2.10 19.54
C GLU A 185 -5.16 -2.84 18.22
N ILE A 186 -3.93 -2.74 17.72
CA ILE A 186 -3.48 -3.49 16.53
C ILE A 186 -3.54 -5.00 16.77
N LEU A 187 -3.02 -5.47 17.92
CA LEU A 187 -3.09 -6.89 18.28
C LEU A 187 -4.54 -7.41 18.33
N LYS A 188 -5.49 -6.61 18.82
CA LYS A 188 -6.92 -6.97 18.85
C LYS A 188 -7.57 -6.94 17.47
N ASN A 189 -7.19 -5.98 16.63
CA ASN A 189 -7.79 -5.80 15.30
C ASN A 189 -7.21 -6.73 14.23
N ALA A 190 -6.04 -7.34 14.48
CA ALA A 190 -5.45 -8.35 13.62
C ALA A 190 -6.40 -9.55 13.46
N ALA A 191 -6.78 -9.84 12.21
CA ALA A 191 -7.71 -10.92 11.90
C ALA A 191 -7.01 -12.29 12.06
N THR A 192 -5.84 -12.43 11.47
CA THR A 192 -4.98 -13.60 11.57
C THR A 192 -3.80 -13.30 12.46
N ARG A 193 -3.45 -14.23 13.35
CA ARG A 193 -2.28 -14.13 14.22
C ARG A 193 -1.46 -15.40 14.08
N ILE A 194 -0.17 -15.25 13.82
CA ILE A 194 0.80 -16.33 13.75
C ILE A 194 1.84 -16.03 14.82
N CYS A 195 2.04 -16.97 15.74
CA CYS A 195 2.97 -16.82 16.85
C CYS A 195 4.01 -17.93 16.79
N HIS A 196 5.28 -17.53 16.67
CA HIS A 196 6.43 -18.41 16.82
C HIS A 196 6.85 -18.49 18.30
N GLU A 197 8.08 -18.93 18.57
CA GLU A 197 8.66 -19.02 19.91
C GLU A 197 8.58 -17.67 20.66
N VAL A 198 8.04 -17.71 21.89
CA VAL A 198 8.00 -16.57 22.80
C VAL A 198 8.44 -17.01 24.19
N LYS A 199 9.51 -16.39 24.69
CA LYS A 199 10.20 -16.82 25.91
C LYS A 199 9.72 -16.17 27.19
N THR A 200 9.10 -15.00 27.05
CA THR A 200 8.78 -14.05 28.12
C THR A 200 7.34 -14.20 28.57
N GLU A 201 7.11 -14.27 29.88
CA GLU A 201 5.79 -14.54 30.47
C GLU A 201 4.77 -13.42 30.18
N ASP A 202 5.22 -12.17 30.14
CA ASP A 202 4.38 -11.01 29.83
C ASP A 202 3.87 -11.02 28.38
N ASP A 203 4.73 -11.35 27.42
CA ASP A 203 4.33 -11.54 26.02
C ASP A 203 3.40 -12.76 25.86
N GLN A 204 3.69 -13.87 26.55
CA GLN A 204 2.81 -15.05 26.58
C GLN A 204 1.41 -14.72 27.12
N ALA A 205 1.32 -13.91 28.18
CA ALA A 205 0.05 -13.50 28.76
C ALA A 205 -0.78 -12.65 27.78
N ILE A 206 -0.13 -11.74 27.04
CA ILE A 206 -0.78 -10.94 25.99
C ILE A 206 -1.31 -11.85 24.88
N LEU A 207 -0.49 -12.80 24.42
CA LEU A 207 -0.85 -13.72 23.34
C LEU A 207 -1.94 -14.70 23.75
N LYS A 208 -1.94 -15.17 25.00
CA LYS A 208 -3.01 -16.00 25.56
C LYS A 208 -4.37 -15.34 25.37
N GLY A 209 -4.48 -14.06 25.74
CA GLY A 209 -5.71 -13.30 25.56
C GLY A 209 -6.02 -13.01 24.08
N ALA A 210 -5.02 -12.62 23.29
CA ALA A 210 -5.21 -12.20 21.90
C ALA A 210 -5.56 -13.38 20.95
N MET A 211 -5.05 -14.58 21.24
CA MET A 211 -5.23 -15.79 20.43
C MET A 211 -6.16 -16.82 21.09
N LYS A 212 -6.73 -16.52 22.27
CA LYS A 212 -7.59 -17.42 23.05
C LYS A 212 -6.93 -18.77 23.36
N LEU A 213 -5.66 -18.72 23.77
CA LEU A 213 -4.89 -19.93 24.11
C LEU A 213 -5.32 -20.47 25.48
N THR A 214 -5.19 -21.79 25.66
CA THR A 214 -5.20 -22.39 27.00
C THR A 214 -3.90 -22.06 27.75
N ASP A 215 -3.87 -22.27 29.06
CA ASP A 215 -2.64 -22.11 29.87
C ASP A 215 -1.50 -22.99 29.36
N ASP A 216 -1.81 -24.23 28.98
CA ASP A 216 -0.84 -25.17 28.42
C ASP A 216 -0.32 -24.70 27.05
N GLN A 217 -1.20 -24.21 26.18
CA GLN A 217 -0.80 -23.68 24.87
C GLN A 217 0.06 -22.41 25.00
N ALA A 218 -0.29 -21.52 25.93
CA ALA A 218 0.50 -20.32 26.20
C ALA A 218 1.89 -20.67 26.73
N SER A 219 1.98 -21.61 27.67
CA SER A 219 3.24 -22.13 28.20
C SER A 219 4.06 -22.83 27.11
N TYR A 220 3.38 -23.53 26.18
CA TYR A 220 4.03 -24.26 25.09
C TYR A 220 4.74 -23.34 24.08
N LEU A 221 4.36 -22.06 23.99
CA LEU A 221 5.03 -21.08 23.13
C LEU A 221 6.54 -20.97 23.43
N HIS A 222 6.97 -21.23 24.66
CA HIS A 222 8.38 -21.23 25.06
C HIS A 222 9.20 -22.35 24.41
N TYR A 223 8.54 -23.45 24.01
CA TYR A 223 9.20 -24.65 23.51
C TYR A 223 9.15 -24.81 21.99
N LEU A 224 8.49 -23.88 21.28
CA LEU A 224 8.40 -23.91 19.82
C LEU A 224 9.80 -23.79 19.22
N LYS A 225 10.10 -24.66 18.26
CA LYS A 225 11.36 -24.65 17.51
C LYS A 225 11.24 -23.78 16.26
N PRO A 226 12.37 -23.41 15.61
CA PRO A 226 12.34 -22.74 14.31
C PRO A 226 11.47 -23.48 13.29
N GLY A 227 10.52 -22.75 12.71
CA GLY A 227 9.49 -23.28 11.80
C GLY A 227 8.19 -23.71 12.49
N GLU A 228 8.17 -23.96 13.80
CA GLU A 228 6.93 -24.24 14.52
C GLU A 228 6.21 -22.93 14.90
N ALA A 229 4.88 -22.92 14.81
CA ALA A 229 4.06 -21.78 15.21
C ALA A 229 2.67 -22.21 15.66
N LEU A 230 2.01 -21.39 16.47
CA LEU A 230 0.55 -21.43 16.65
C LEU A 230 -0.11 -20.40 15.73
N ILE A 231 -1.20 -20.78 15.08
CA ILE A 231 -2.00 -19.89 14.26
C ILE A 231 -3.42 -19.75 14.81
N ASN A 232 -3.93 -18.53 14.82
CA ASN A 232 -5.33 -18.21 15.10
C ASN A 232 -5.94 -17.51 13.87
N LEU A 233 -6.95 -18.15 13.26
CA LEU A 233 -7.64 -17.67 12.07
C LEU A 233 -9.04 -17.12 12.41
N PRO A 234 -9.58 -16.13 11.66
CA PRO A 234 -10.87 -15.51 11.96
C PRO A 234 -12.05 -16.47 12.03
N LEU A 235 -12.04 -17.52 11.20
CA LEU A 235 -13.14 -18.47 11.05
C LEU A 235 -12.98 -19.72 11.91
N ILE A 236 -11.87 -19.84 12.64
CA ILE A 236 -11.57 -21.01 13.47
C ILE A 236 -11.55 -20.58 14.94
N PRO A 237 -12.35 -21.22 15.82
CA PRO A 237 -12.57 -20.72 17.17
C PRO A 237 -11.39 -20.92 18.13
N TYR A 238 -10.43 -21.78 17.77
CA TYR A 238 -9.25 -22.11 18.57
C TYR A 238 -7.96 -21.98 17.76
N ALA A 239 -6.86 -21.69 18.46
CA ALA A 239 -5.53 -21.73 17.86
C ALA A 239 -5.05 -23.18 17.69
N PHE A 240 -4.32 -23.45 16.62
CA PHE A 240 -3.77 -24.78 16.34
C PHE A 240 -2.30 -24.67 15.86
N PRO A 241 -1.49 -25.72 16.09
CA PRO A 241 -0.10 -25.73 15.66
C PRO A 241 0.02 -25.89 14.15
N ILE A 242 1.00 -25.22 13.58
CA ILE A 242 1.44 -25.34 12.19
C ILE A 242 2.96 -25.48 12.13
N TYR A 243 3.43 -26.05 11.02
CA TYR A 243 4.84 -26.04 10.64
C TYR A 243 5.01 -25.16 9.40
N VAL A 244 5.75 -24.08 9.57
CA VAL A 244 6.24 -23.21 8.51
C VAL A 244 7.60 -23.73 8.10
N GLU A 245 7.71 -24.24 6.88
CA GLU A 245 8.97 -24.77 6.38
C GLU A 245 10.03 -23.65 6.34
N PRO A 246 11.10 -23.74 7.16
CA PRO A 246 12.11 -22.71 7.19
C PRO A 246 12.89 -22.76 5.87
N GLU A 247 12.96 -21.63 5.20
CA GLU A 247 13.64 -21.56 3.92
C GLU A 247 15.17 -21.61 4.12
N ARG A 248 15.74 -22.82 3.99
CA ARG A 248 17.14 -23.12 4.31
C ARG A 248 18.17 -22.52 3.33
N ALA A 249 17.72 -21.86 2.26
CA ALA A 249 18.56 -21.52 1.11
C ALA A 249 19.18 -20.11 1.13
N PHE A 250 18.82 -19.23 2.07
CA PHE A 250 19.07 -17.79 1.93
C PHE A 250 20.00 -17.16 2.97
N SER A 251 20.91 -17.92 3.56
CA SER A 251 21.85 -17.32 4.53
C SER A 251 22.79 -16.29 3.87
N GLN A 252 23.02 -16.35 2.55
CA GLN A 252 23.72 -15.32 1.77
C GLN A 252 23.21 -15.30 0.32
N LEU A 253 22.13 -14.58 0.05
CA LEU A 253 21.79 -14.18 -1.32
C LEU A 253 22.43 -12.84 -1.62
N SER A 254 23.09 -12.73 -2.77
CA SER A 254 23.38 -11.41 -3.36
C SER A 254 22.07 -10.73 -3.79
N ASP A 255 22.08 -9.40 -3.88
CA ASP A 255 20.93 -8.61 -4.32
C ASP A 255 20.39 -9.07 -5.69
N ASP A 256 21.29 -9.47 -6.60
CA ASP A 256 20.91 -10.00 -7.91
C ASP A 256 20.20 -11.35 -7.83
N GLN A 257 20.66 -12.24 -6.94
CA GLN A 257 20.00 -13.52 -6.71
C GLN A 257 18.65 -13.33 -6.01
N LEU A 258 18.57 -12.42 -5.04
CA LEU A 258 17.31 -12.06 -4.40
C LEU A 258 16.32 -11.50 -5.42
N LYS A 259 16.76 -10.54 -6.24
CA LYS A 259 15.92 -9.95 -7.30
C LYS A 259 15.45 -11.00 -8.30
N SER A 260 16.35 -11.87 -8.76
CA SER A 260 16.01 -12.95 -9.69
C SER A 260 15.03 -13.94 -9.08
N GLU A 261 15.19 -14.29 -7.81
CA GLU A 261 14.32 -15.22 -7.11
C GLU A 261 12.94 -14.60 -6.81
N MET A 262 12.90 -13.33 -6.40
CA MET A 262 11.65 -12.57 -6.24
C MET A 262 10.91 -12.46 -7.58
N GLN A 263 11.62 -12.15 -8.67
CA GLN A 263 11.05 -12.16 -10.02
C GLN A 263 10.49 -13.53 -10.38
N ARG A 264 11.28 -14.59 -10.16
CA ARG A 264 10.88 -15.97 -10.44
C ARG A 264 9.59 -16.36 -9.71
N ARG A 265 9.51 -16.07 -8.41
CA ARG A 265 8.41 -16.50 -7.55
C ARG A 265 7.13 -15.72 -7.77
N PHE A 266 7.24 -14.40 -7.86
CA PHE A 266 6.06 -13.53 -7.89
C PHE A 266 5.62 -13.14 -9.30
N TYR A 267 6.50 -13.28 -10.31
CA TYR A 267 6.24 -12.85 -11.69
C TYR A 267 6.47 -13.94 -12.76
N GLY A 268 7.08 -15.08 -12.43
CA GLY A 268 7.34 -16.18 -13.38
C GLY A 268 8.76 -16.16 -13.97
N LYS A 269 9.01 -16.86 -15.10
CA LYS A 269 10.37 -16.96 -15.69
C LYS A 269 11.04 -15.59 -15.85
N PRO A 270 12.38 -15.48 -15.68
CA PRO A 270 13.10 -14.23 -15.90
C PRO A 270 13.03 -13.88 -17.38
N GLN A 271 12.00 -13.15 -17.77
CA GLN A 271 12.04 -12.33 -18.97
C GLN A 271 12.85 -11.11 -18.57
N GLU A 272 13.80 -10.71 -19.41
CA GLU A 272 14.33 -9.35 -19.39
C GLU A 272 13.12 -8.43 -19.28
N ILE A 273 12.94 -7.81 -18.11
CA ILE A 273 11.98 -6.75 -17.95
C ILE A 273 12.59 -5.58 -18.71
N GLU A 274 12.38 -5.54 -20.03
CA GLU A 274 12.20 -4.25 -20.68
C GLU A 274 11.14 -3.56 -19.83
N LEU A 275 11.53 -2.47 -19.15
CA LEU A 275 10.62 -1.60 -18.44
C LEU A 275 9.56 -1.18 -19.45
N LEU A 276 8.46 -1.93 -19.50
CA LEU A 276 7.31 -1.62 -20.30
C LEU A 276 6.86 -0.27 -19.79
N LYS A 277 7.15 0.78 -20.57
CA LYS A 277 6.57 2.10 -20.37
C LYS A 277 5.09 1.88 -20.08
N PRO A 278 4.55 2.42 -18.99
CA PRO A 278 3.18 2.15 -18.59
C PRO A 278 2.29 2.45 -19.78
N GLN A 279 1.73 1.39 -20.38
CA GLN A 279 0.65 1.55 -21.32
C GLN A 279 -0.53 2.08 -20.49
N PRO A 280 -1.09 3.25 -20.83
CA PRO A 280 -2.24 3.76 -20.12
C PRO A 280 -3.35 2.71 -20.20
N ARG A 281 -3.75 2.16 -19.04
CA ARG A 281 -4.92 1.26 -18.99
C ARG A 281 -6.14 2.11 -19.29
N SER A 282 -6.62 2.04 -20.52
CA SER A 282 -7.92 2.55 -20.90
C SER A 282 -9.04 1.63 -20.37
N SER A 283 -9.99 2.28 -19.70
CA SER A 283 -11.41 1.97 -19.57
C SER A 283 -11.89 0.51 -19.37
N LEU A 284 -12.45 0.26 -18.17
CA LEU A 284 -13.36 -0.83 -17.80
C LEU A 284 -12.74 -2.25 -17.76
N SER A 285 -13.00 -2.98 -16.68
CA SER A 285 -12.62 -4.40 -16.60
C SER A 285 -13.27 -5.19 -17.74
N ARG A 286 -12.59 -6.20 -18.29
CA ARG A 286 -13.09 -7.04 -19.40
C ARG A 286 -14.53 -7.52 -19.16
N LEU A 287 -14.85 -7.89 -17.92
CA LEU A 287 -16.22 -8.25 -17.50
C LEU A 287 -17.22 -7.11 -17.66
N ALA A 288 -16.88 -5.89 -17.23
CA ALA A 288 -17.76 -4.72 -17.39
C ALA A 288 -17.97 -4.37 -18.87
N MET A 289 -16.94 -4.53 -19.70
CA MET A 289 -17.05 -4.33 -21.15
C MET A 289 -17.96 -5.39 -21.79
N SER A 290 -17.79 -6.68 -21.47
CA SER A 290 -18.65 -7.77 -21.94
C SER A 290 -20.12 -7.57 -21.54
N VAL A 291 -20.38 -7.14 -20.31
CA VAL A 291 -21.75 -6.81 -19.85
C VAL A 291 -22.34 -5.65 -20.65
N LYS A 292 -21.56 -4.57 -20.86
CA LYS A 292 -22.01 -3.39 -21.62
C LYS A 292 -22.29 -3.74 -23.08
N LEU A 293 -21.43 -4.55 -23.72
CA LEU A 293 -21.63 -5.05 -25.09
C LEU A 293 -22.89 -5.91 -25.22
N TYR A 294 -23.09 -6.85 -24.30
CA TYR A 294 -24.28 -7.71 -24.32
C TYR A 294 -25.57 -6.90 -24.12
N GLN A 295 -25.58 -5.94 -23.19
CA GLN A 295 -26.73 -5.05 -22.98
C GLN A 295 -27.02 -4.18 -24.20
N LEU A 296 -25.98 -3.66 -24.87
CA LEU A 296 -26.13 -2.91 -26.11
C LEU A 296 -26.75 -3.79 -27.21
N LEU A 297 -26.21 -4.99 -27.41
CA LEU A 297 -26.72 -5.95 -28.40
C LEU A 297 -28.13 -6.48 -28.08
N ARG A 298 -28.58 -6.41 -26.83
CA ARG A 298 -29.96 -6.75 -26.44
C ARG A 298 -30.96 -5.62 -26.73
N LYS A 299 -30.50 -4.37 -26.78
CA LYS A 299 -31.32 -3.19 -27.11
C LYS A 299 -31.49 -2.98 -28.61
N HIS A 300 -30.67 -3.62 -29.42
CA HIS A 300 -30.69 -3.49 -30.88
C HIS A 300 -30.96 -4.84 -31.54
N GLU A 301 -31.68 -4.83 -32.66
CA GLU A 301 -31.97 -6.06 -33.39
C GLU A 301 -30.69 -6.69 -33.97
N LYS A 302 -29.77 -5.88 -34.51
CA LYS A 302 -28.44 -6.33 -34.97
C LYS A 302 -27.53 -5.12 -35.10
N LEU A 303 -26.24 -5.28 -34.82
CA LEU A 303 -25.23 -4.25 -35.03
C LEU A 303 -24.02 -4.82 -35.77
N ASN A 304 -23.46 -4.05 -36.70
CA ASN A 304 -22.14 -4.35 -37.28
C ASN A 304 -21.02 -3.67 -36.46
N LEU A 305 -19.75 -3.98 -36.76
CA LEU A 305 -18.60 -3.46 -36.00
C LEU A 305 -18.54 -1.92 -35.98
N ASN A 306 -18.86 -1.26 -37.09
CA ASN A 306 -18.84 0.20 -37.17
C ASN A 306 -19.91 0.82 -36.25
N GLN A 307 -21.11 0.24 -36.26
CA GLN A 307 -22.20 0.68 -35.39
C GLN A 307 -21.91 0.40 -33.90
N LEU A 308 -21.25 -0.73 -33.58
CA LEU A 308 -20.79 -1.02 -32.22
C LEU A 308 -19.74 -0.02 -31.75
N GLN A 309 -18.79 0.33 -32.61
CA GLN A 309 -17.76 1.32 -32.30
C GLN A 309 -18.37 2.70 -32.02
N GLU A 310 -19.29 3.14 -32.89
CA GLU A 310 -19.99 4.41 -32.76
C GLU A 310 -20.84 4.47 -31.48
N ALA A 311 -21.61 3.41 -31.19
CA ALA A 311 -22.46 3.33 -30.01
C ALA A 311 -21.67 3.30 -28.69
N LEU A 312 -20.43 2.82 -28.70
CA LEU A 312 -19.55 2.80 -27.52
C LEU A 312 -18.73 4.08 -27.36
N GLY A 313 -18.67 4.94 -28.38
CA GLY A 313 -17.91 6.19 -28.36
C GLY A 313 -16.40 5.98 -28.24
N LEU A 314 -15.88 4.85 -28.75
CA LEU A 314 -14.48 4.47 -28.63
C LEU A 314 -13.69 4.83 -29.90
N SER A 315 -12.42 5.20 -29.71
CA SER A 315 -11.47 5.31 -30.83
C SER A 315 -11.29 3.94 -31.50
N THR A 316 -10.91 3.92 -32.78
CA THR A 316 -10.70 2.66 -33.52
C THR A 316 -9.68 1.76 -32.83
N GLN A 317 -8.62 2.35 -32.29
CA GLN A 317 -7.59 1.61 -31.56
C GLN A 317 -8.12 1.00 -30.26
N ALA A 318 -8.89 1.76 -29.47
CA ALA A 318 -9.51 1.26 -28.24
C ALA A 318 -10.57 0.17 -28.53
N PHE A 319 -11.35 0.33 -29.62
CA PHE A 319 -12.33 -0.66 -30.04
C PHE A 319 -11.68 -2.02 -30.39
N LEU A 320 -10.59 -2.00 -31.15
CA LEU A 320 -9.88 -3.23 -31.52
C LEU A 320 -9.27 -3.93 -30.30
N GLN A 321 -8.79 -3.18 -29.30
CA GLN A 321 -8.12 -3.76 -28.13
C GLN A 321 -9.08 -4.19 -27.02
N GLU A 322 -10.16 -3.44 -26.79
CA GLU A 322 -11.05 -3.65 -25.64
C GLU A 322 -12.35 -4.36 -26.02
N VAL A 323 -12.89 -4.10 -27.22
CA VAL A 323 -14.23 -4.57 -27.61
C VAL A 323 -14.18 -5.87 -28.39
N LEU A 324 -13.31 -5.98 -29.39
CA LEU A 324 -13.25 -7.20 -30.22
C LEU A 324 -13.01 -8.49 -29.40
N PRO A 325 -12.05 -8.54 -28.44
CA PRO A 325 -11.83 -9.75 -27.66
C PRO A 325 -13.06 -10.16 -26.83
N CYS A 326 -13.77 -9.18 -26.26
CA CYS A 326 -15.00 -9.42 -25.50
C CYS A 326 -16.14 -9.92 -26.41
N LEU A 327 -16.26 -9.34 -27.61
CA LEU A 327 -17.26 -9.74 -28.59
C LEU A 327 -17.03 -11.16 -29.09
N ASP A 328 -15.77 -11.52 -29.38
CA ASP A 328 -15.41 -12.87 -29.80
C ASP A 328 -15.69 -13.89 -28.70
N GLU A 329 -15.38 -13.57 -27.44
CA GLU A 329 -15.70 -14.40 -26.28
C GLU A 329 -17.22 -14.60 -26.10
N LEU A 330 -18.02 -13.56 -26.29
CA LEU A 330 -19.48 -13.66 -26.27
C LEU A 330 -20.03 -14.51 -27.42
N VAL A 331 -19.35 -14.53 -28.57
CA VAL A 331 -19.69 -15.41 -29.70
C VAL A 331 -19.33 -16.86 -29.39
N VAL A 332 -18.13 -17.11 -28.86
CA VAL A 332 -17.67 -18.45 -28.46
C VAL A 332 -18.56 -19.05 -27.37
N THR A 333 -18.99 -18.25 -26.40
CA THR A 333 -19.87 -18.68 -25.31
C THR A 333 -21.34 -18.80 -25.72
N GLY A 334 -21.69 -18.51 -26.99
CA GLY A 334 -23.05 -18.64 -27.52
C GLY A 334 -24.03 -17.56 -27.03
N LYS A 335 -23.55 -16.54 -26.31
CA LYS A 335 -24.35 -15.40 -25.84
C LYS A 335 -24.64 -14.40 -26.96
N VAL A 336 -23.76 -14.31 -27.96
CA VAL A 336 -23.94 -13.48 -29.14
C VAL A 336 -23.82 -14.34 -30.38
N LYS A 337 -24.70 -14.14 -31.36
CA LYS A 337 -24.62 -14.80 -32.67
C LYS A 337 -24.01 -13.84 -33.69
N LYS A 338 -22.95 -14.28 -34.36
CA LYS A 338 -22.35 -13.62 -35.53
C LYS A 338 -22.96 -14.19 -36.81
N PHE A 339 -23.36 -13.33 -37.74
CA PHE A 339 -23.88 -13.74 -39.05
C PHE A 339 -23.53 -12.71 -40.13
N LEU A 340 -23.59 -13.12 -41.40
CA LEU A 340 -23.30 -12.25 -42.54
C LEU A 340 -24.61 -11.57 -43.01
N GLY A 341 -24.59 -10.25 -43.17
CA GLY A 341 -25.68 -9.49 -43.75
C GLY A 341 -25.67 -9.50 -45.28
N GLU A 342 -26.79 -9.08 -45.88
CA GLU A 342 -26.95 -8.97 -47.35
C GLU A 342 -25.99 -7.96 -47.99
N ASP A 343 -25.46 -7.02 -47.21
CA ASP A 343 -24.45 -6.03 -47.59
C ASP A 343 -23.00 -6.57 -47.49
N GLY A 344 -22.84 -7.87 -47.20
CA GLY A 344 -21.54 -8.53 -47.05
C GLY A 344 -20.82 -8.22 -45.72
N LYS A 345 -21.46 -7.51 -44.78
CA LYS A 345 -20.85 -7.18 -43.48
C LYS A 345 -21.23 -8.19 -42.40
N SER A 346 -20.35 -8.35 -41.41
CA SER A 346 -20.65 -9.16 -40.22
C SER A 346 -21.54 -8.37 -39.24
N TYR A 347 -22.65 -8.99 -38.84
CA TYR A 347 -23.58 -8.50 -37.83
C TYR A 347 -23.59 -9.40 -36.59
N TYR A 348 -23.89 -8.79 -35.46
CA TYR A 348 -23.95 -9.41 -34.14
C TYR A 348 -25.31 -9.15 -33.50
N ARG A 349 -25.90 -10.18 -32.86
CA ARG A 349 -27.17 -10.12 -32.12
C ARG A 349 -27.08 -10.94 -30.83
N ALA A 350 -27.68 -10.47 -29.73
CA ALA A 350 -27.77 -11.23 -28.48
C ALA A 350 -28.71 -12.45 -28.62
N THR A 351 -28.37 -13.58 -28.00
CA THR A 351 -29.24 -14.77 -27.96
C THR A 351 -30.24 -14.67 -26.79
N GLU A 352 -31.50 -15.04 -27.01
CA GLU A 352 -32.58 -14.84 -26.02
C GLU A 352 -32.44 -15.70 -24.73
N THR A 353 -31.51 -16.66 -24.72
CA THR A 353 -31.34 -17.65 -23.65
C THR A 353 -30.24 -17.31 -22.64
N GLY A 354 -29.54 -16.18 -22.76
CA GLY A 354 -28.39 -15.85 -21.90
C GLY A 354 -28.71 -14.86 -20.77
N THR A 355 -28.87 -15.33 -19.53
CA THR A 355 -28.61 -14.49 -18.35
C THR A 355 -27.09 -14.47 -18.10
N LEU A 356 -26.51 -13.27 -17.98
CA LEU A 356 -25.11 -13.11 -17.55
C LEU A 356 -25.05 -13.26 -16.02
N ASP A 357 -25.10 -14.49 -15.53
CA ASP A 357 -24.80 -14.76 -14.13
C ASP A 357 -23.30 -14.61 -13.91
N GLY A 358 -22.90 -13.76 -12.95
CA GLY A 358 -21.50 -13.41 -12.64
C GLY A 358 -20.65 -14.55 -12.07
N ASN A 359 -21.12 -15.80 -12.15
CA ASN A 359 -20.47 -16.99 -11.60
C ASN A 359 -19.89 -17.93 -12.68
N ALA A 360 -19.92 -17.55 -13.97
CA ALA A 360 -19.39 -18.36 -15.08
C ALA A 360 -18.24 -17.68 -15.85
N PHE A 361 -17.41 -16.90 -15.16
CA PHE A 361 -16.14 -16.37 -15.66
C PHE A 361 -15.07 -16.46 -14.59
#